data_AF-A0A4V3CU29-F1
#
_entry.id   AF-A0A4V3CU29-F1
#
_cell.length_a   1.000
_cell.length_b   1.000
_cell.length_c   1.000
_cell.angle_alpha   90.00
_cell.angle_beta   90.00
_cell.angle_gamma   90.00
#
_symmetry.space_group_name_H-M   'P 1'
#
loop_
_entity.id
_entity.type
_entity.pdbx_description
1 polymer ?
#
loop_
_entity_poly.entity_id
_entity_poly.type
_entity_poly.pdbx_seq_one_letter_code
_entity_poly.pdbx_strand_id
1 'polypeptide(L)'
;MICRCSAVSLEQAVDEADHVKPLLVFLVGSHGDPAEIRWTEERIRHLLLELVPRHQWQPRVMLFAQIAALGEFFEILAAHRRWHRENMEVGAARALLGELVLPALEAVEDPPRPSTPENICAYAASLGVRVDDAASLAKFTAWFNGHLTREQRLQISSTGRFEGWPPNPSESA
;
A
#
# COMPACT_ATOMS: atom_id res chain seq x y z
N MET A 1 3.90 21.05 -35.58
CA MET A 1 3.80 21.57 -34.20
C MET A 1 4.83 20.80 -33.38
N ILE A 2 5.96 21.42 -33.04
CA ILE A 2 7.06 20.76 -32.34
C ILE A 2 6.75 20.88 -30.85
N CYS A 3 6.29 19.79 -30.21
CA CYS A 3 6.27 19.70 -28.76
C CYS A 3 7.71 19.83 -28.27
N ARG A 4 8.05 20.97 -27.69
CA ARG A 4 9.27 21.12 -26.91
C ARG A 4 9.04 20.40 -25.59
N CYS A 5 9.37 19.12 -25.53
CA CYS A 5 9.68 18.50 -24.24
C CYS A 5 10.96 19.19 -23.77
N SER A 6 10.83 20.14 -22.85
CA SER A 6 11.98 20.69 -22.15
C SER A 6 12.72 19.51 -21.52
N ALA A 7 14.02 19.37 -21.82
CA ALA A 7 14.82 18.29 -21.26
C ALA A 7 14.87 18.46 -19.73
N VAL A 8 14.28 17.51 -19.01
CA VAL A 8 14.35 17.41 -17.56
C VAL A 8 15.81 17.11 -17.16
N SER A 9 16.32 17.73 -16.09
CA SER A 9 17.67 17.43 -15.61
C SER A 9 17.74 16.01 -15.07
N LEU A 10 18.92 15.38 -15.11
CA LEU A 10 19.12 14.04 -14.53
C LEU A 10 18.75 14.00 -13.05
N GLU A 11 19.06 15.07 -12.32
CA GLU A 11 18.75 15.22 -10.90
C GLU A 11 17.24 15.24 -10.65
N GLN A 12 16.47 15.99 -11.45
CA GLN A 12 15.02 16.03 -11.35
C GLN A 12 14.39 14.68 -11.71
N ALA A 13 14.92 13.97 -12.72
CA ALA A 13 14.43 12.65 -13.10
C ALA A 13 14.70 11.58 -12.01
N VAL A 14 15.82 11.69 -11.30
CA VAL A 14 16.13 10.82 -10.15
C VAL A 14 15.19 11.09 -8.98
N ASP A 15 14.96 12.37 -8.67
CA ASP A 15 14.04 12.79 -7.60
C ASP A 15 12.60 12.32 -7.86
N GLU A 16 12.09 12.49 -9.08
CA GLU A 16 10.78 11.96 -9.50
C GLU A 16 10.72 10.43 -9.39
N ALA A 17 11.79 9.72 -9.76
CA ALA A 17 11.85 8.27 -9.64
C ALA A 17 11.85 7.80 -8.18
N ASP A 18 12.52 8.53 -7.28
CA ASP A 18 12.55 8.24 -5.85
C ASP A 18 11.17 8.43 -5.20
N HIS A 19 10.31 9.27 -5.77
CA HIS A 19 8.91 9.39 -5.37
C HIS A 19 8.01 8.27 -5.90
N VAL A 20 8.20 7.80 -7.13
CA VAL A 20 7.34 6.76 -7.74
C VAL A 20 7.70 5.35 -7.28
N LYS A 21 8.99 5.07 -7.08
CA LYS A 21 9.49 3.73 -6.76
C LYS A 21 8.83 3.10 -5.52
N PRO A 22 8.65 3.81 -4.38
CA PRO A 22 7.94 3.26 -3.22
C PRO A 22 6.49 2.85 -3.55
N LEU A 23 5.79 3.65 -4.36
CA LEU A 23 4.41 3.35 -4.78
C LEU A 23 4.33 2.04 -5.55
N LEU A 24 5.25 1.83 -6.49
CA LEU A 24 5.33 0.60 -7.28
C LEU A 24 5.67 -0.61 -6.41
N VAL A 25 6.56 -0.45 -5.42
CA VAL A 25 6.89 -1.51 -4.46
C VAL A 25 5.66 -1.93 -3.68
N PHE A 26 4.86 -0.99 -3.17
CA PHE A 26 3.61 -1.32 -2.47
C PHE A 26 2.63 -2.04 -3.40
N LEU A 27 2.48 -1.55 -4.63
CA LEU A 27 1.54 -2.11 -5.58
C LEU A 27 1.89 -3.56 -5.97
N VAL A 28 3.17 -3.83 -6.25
CA VAL A 28 3.70 -5.18 -6.53
C VAL A 28 3.56 -6.07 -5.29
N GLY A 29 3.86 -5.56 -4.10
CA GLY A 29 3.69 -6.29 -2.85
C GLY A 29 2.25 -6.76 -2.62
N SER A 30 1.26 -5.95 -3.00
CA SER A 30 -0.16 -6.27 -2.84
C SER A 30 -0.77 -7.09 -3.99
N HIS A 31 -0.23 -7.01 -5.20
CA HIS A 31 -0.84 -7.59 -6.41
C HIS A 31 -0.01 -8.70 -7.08
N GLY A 32 1.20 -8.97 -6.60
CA GLY A 32 2.05 -10.02 -7.15
C GLY A 32 2.85 -9.54 -8.36
N ASP A 33 2.65 -10.16 -9.53
CA ASP A 33 3.51 -9.97 -10.70
C ASP A 33 3.43 -8.53 -11.26
N PRO A 34 4.56 -7.80 -11.37
CA PRO A 34 4.60 -6.48 -11.97
C PRO A 34 4.04 -6.42 -13.41
N ALA A 35 4.15 -7.50 -14.18
CA ALA A 35 3.67 -7.57 -15.56
C ALA A 35 2.14 -7.65 -15.67
N GLU A 36 1.46 -8.06 -14.60
CA GLU A 36 -0.01 -8.15 -14.52
C GLU A 36 -0.64 -6.85 -14.01
N ILE A 37 0.17 -5.90 -13.55
CA ILE A 37 -0.32 -4.59 -13.11
C ILE A 37 -0.96 -3.87 -14.29
N ARG A 38 -2.23 -3.49 -14.11
CA ARG A 38 -2.98 -2.62 -15.00
C ARG A 38 -3.38 -1.35 -14.26
N TRP A 39 -3.13 -0.19 -14.84
CA TRP A 39 -3.53 1.08 -14.25
C TRP A 39 -5.00 1.34 -14.55
N THR A 40 -5.87 0.92 -13.64
CA THR A 40 -7.31 1.22 -13.64
C THR A 40 -7.61 2.30 -12.60
N GLU A 41 -8.76 2.96 -12.72
CA GLU A 41 -9.21 3.93 -11.71
C GLU A 41 -9.24 3.31 -10.30
N GLU A 42 -9.85 2.13 -10.18
CA GLU A 42 -9.93 1.39 -8.92
C GLU A 42 -8.55 1.18 -8.30
N ARG A 43 -7.56 0.81 -9.11
CA ARG A 43 -6.21 0.53 -8.61
C ARG A 43 -5.46 1.80 -8.21
N ILE A 44 -5.63 2.91 -8.94
CA ILE A 44 -5.05 4.21 -8.55
C ILE A 44 -5.65 4.68 -7.22
N ARG A 45 -6.98 4.57 -7.07
CA ARG A 45 -7.67 4.87 -5.81
C ARG A 45 -7.15 4.00 -4.67
N HIS A 46 -7.10 2.69 -4.87
CA HIS A 46 -6.62 1.77 -3.84
C HIS A 46 -5.17 2.04 -3.43
N LEU A 47 -4.30 2.36 -4.39
CA LEU A 47 -2.91 2.75 -4.10
C LEU A 47 -2.85 3.98 -3.19
N LEU A 48 -3.53 5.07 -3.55
CA LEU A 48 -3.38 6.36 -2.87
C LEU A 48 -4.21 6.49 -1.60
N LEU A 49 -5.36 5.83 -1.51
CA LEU A 49 -6.30 5.97 -0.39
C LEU A 49 -6.13 4.86 0.66
N GLU A 50 -5.51 3.74 0.28
CA GLU A 50 -5.35 2.61 1.20
C GLU A 50 -3.90 2.18 1.34
N LEU A 51 -3.23 1.79 0.26
CA LEU A 51 -1.90 1.18 0.37
C LEU A 51 -0.85 2.17 0.88
N VAL A 52 -0.76 3.36 0.28
CA VAL A 52 0.22 4.38 0.69
C VAL A 52 0.00 4.82 2.14
N PRO A 53 -1.22 5.24 2.55
CA PRO A 53 -1.51 5.56 3.94
C PRO A 53 -1.22 4.42 4.92
N ARG A 54 -1.46 3.16 4.51
CA ARG A 54 -1.19 1.98 5.34
C ARG A 54 0.30 1.69 5.50
N HIS A 55 1.09 1.87 4.46
CA HIS A 55 2.46 1.38 4.48
C HIS A 55 3.50 2.43 4.86
N GLN A 56 3.14 3.72 4.86
CA GLN A 56 4.10 4.78 5.09
C GLN A 56 3.46 6.03 5.68
N TRP A 57 3.91 6.42 6.88
CA TRP A 57 3.71 7.78 7.34
C TRP A 57 4.61 8.73 6.54
N GLN A 58 4.03 9.80 5.98
CA GLN A 58 4.78 10.79 5.19
C GLN A 58 4.23 12.21 5.33
N PRO A 59 5.07 13.25 5.24
CA PRO A 59 4.62 14.64 5.22
C PRO A 59 3.74 14.95 4.01
N ARG A 60 2.77 15.87 4.16
CA ARG A 60 1.87 16.31 3.07
C ARG A 60 2.62 16.67 1.78
N VAL A 61 3.74 17.41 1.89
CA VAL A 61 4.56 17.83 0.75
C VAL A 61 5.10 16.65 -0.06
N MET A 62 5.41 15.54 0.61
CA MET A 62 5.91 14.33 -0.03
C MET A 62 4.79 13.61 -0.81
N LEU A 63 3.56 13.60 -0.29
CA LEU A 63 2.42 13.04 -1.02
C LEU A 63 2.10 13.84 -2.29
N PHE A 64 2.15 15.16 -2.23
CA PHE A 64 1.98 16.00 -3.43
C PHE A 64 3.04 15.68 -4.50
N ALA A 65 4.31 15.57 -4.09
CA ALA A 65 5.39 15.23 -5.00
C ALA A 65 5.20 13.83 -5.61
N GLN A 66 4.73 12.85 -4.84
CA GLN A 66 4.42 11.51 -5.32
C GLN A 66 3.28 11.47 -6.33
N ILE A 67 2.18 12.17 -6.06
CA ILE A 67 1.04 12.22 -6.99
C ILE A 67 1.45 12.89 -8.30
N ALA A 68 2.22 13.98 -8.24
CA ALA A 68 2.76 14.65 -9.42
C ALA A 68 3.70 13.74 -10.22
N ALA A 69 4.67 13.12 -9.55
CA ALA A 69 5.64 12.22 -10.18
C ALA A 69 4.96 10.97 -10.78
N LEU A 70 3.88 10.47 -10.16
CA LEU A 70 3.10 9.37 -10.70
C LEU A 70 2.39 9.76 -12.01
N GLY A 71 1.89 10.99 -12.10
CA GLY A 71 1.31 11.53 -13.33
C GLY A 71 2.33 11.63 -14.46
N GLU A 72 3.53 12.16 -14.18
CA GLU A 72 4.63 12.22 -15.16
C GLU A 72 5.12 10.82 -15.55
N PHE A 73 5.15 9.87 -14.62
CA PHE A 73 5.46 8.48 -14.92
C PHE A 73 4.48 7.87 -15.93
N PHE A 74 3.18 8.15 -15.81
CA PHE A 74 2.18 7.68 -16.78
C PHE A 74 2.42 8.25 -18.19
N GLU A 75 2.77 9.54 -18.29
CA GLU A 75 3.12 10.18 -19.56
C GLU A 75 4.37 9.56 -20.18
N ILE A 76 5.41 9.31 -19.37
CA ILE A 76 6.64 8.66 -19.83
C ILE A 76 6.32 7.27 -20.37
N LEU A 77 5.51 6.47 -19.65
CA LEU A 77 5.09 5.16 -20.14
C LEU A 77 4.32 5.25 -21.46
N ALA A 78 3.43 6.24 -21.62
CA ALA A 78 2.70 6.45 -22.86
C ALA A 78 3.61 6.87 -24.02
N ALA A 79 4.47 7.87 -23.80
CA ALA A 79 5.42 8.39 -24.78
C ALA A 79 6.36 7.29 -25.31
N HIS A 80 6.75 6.35 -24.44
CA HIS A 80 7.60 5.22 -24.79
C HIS A 80 6.83 3.95 -25.21
N ARG A 81 5.51 4.02 -25.43
CA ARG A 81 4.65 2.87 -25.80
C ARG A 81 4.72 1.69 -24.83
N ARG A 82 4.99 1.99 -23.56
CA ARG A 82 4.98 1.03 -22.44
C ARG A 82 3.68 1.09 -21.64
N TRP A 83 2.78 2.01 -21.96
CA TRP A 83 1.42 2.04 -21.44
C TRP A 83 0.59 0.94 -22.10
N HIS A 84 0.09 -0.01 -21.31
CA HIS A 84 -0.70 -1.13 -21.81
C HIS A 84 -2.08 -0.66 -22.26
N ARG A 85 -2.62 -1.24 -23.33
CA ARG A 85 -3.94 -0.86 -23.90
C ARG A 85 -5.14 -1.09 -22.97
N GLU A 86 -4.98 -1.97 -21.99
CA GLU A 86 -6.01 -2.30 -20.99
C GLU A 86 -5.93 -1.40 -19.76
N ASN A 87 -4.91 -0.54 -19.68
CA ASN A 87 -4.91 0.54 -18.71
C ASN A 87 -5.96 1.57 -19.14
N MET A 88 -6.41 2.38 -18.18
CA MET A 88 -7.21 3.56 -18.50
C MET A 88 -6.40 4.55 -19.37
N GLU A 89 -7.11 5.48 -20.00
CA GLU A 89 -6.49 6.54 -20.79
C GLU A 89 -5.60 7.43 -19.89
N VAL A 90 -4.45 7.89 -20.39
CA VAL A 90 -3.45 8.60 -19.57
C VAL A 90 -3.96 9.97 -19.11
N GLY A 91 -4.62 10.72 -19.98
CA GLY A 91 -5.28 11.97 -19.61
C GLY A 91 -6.32 11.77 -18.51
N ALA A 92 -7.14 10.73 -18.62
CA ALA A 92 -8.08 10.34 -17.58
C ALA A 92 -7.40 9.93 -16.26
N ALA A 93 -6.28 9.19 -16.33
CA ALA A 93 -5.50 8.83 -15.14
C ALA A 93 -4.94 10.07 -14.45
N ARG A 94 -4.42 11.05 -15.21
CA ARG A 94 -3.93 12.32 -14.66
C ARG A 94 -5.03 13.16 -14.04
N ALA A 95 -6.19 13.23 -14.68
CA ALA A 95 -7.35 13.92 -14.11
C ALA A 95 -7.75 13.30 -12.78
N LEU A 96 -7.84 11.96 -12.72
CA LEU A 96 -8.11 11.23 -11.48
C LEU A 96 -7.07 11.51 -10.40
N LEU A 97 -5.78 11.54 -10.72
CA LEU A 97 -4.73 11.89 -9.75
C LEU A 97 -4.96 13.28 -9.14
N GLY A 98 -5.38 14.25 -9.95
CA GLY A 98 -5.75 15.59 -9.48
C GLY A 98 -6.96 15.58 -8.53
N GLU A 99 -7.98 14.78 -8.83
CA GLU A 99 -9.17 14.61 -7.97
C GLU A 99 -8.83 13.92 -6.63
N LEU A 100 -7.85 13.02 -6.64
CA LEU A 100 -7.45 12.23 -5.47
C LEU A 100 -6.51 12.94 -4.51
N VAL A 101 -5.99 14.13 -4.87
CA VAL A 101 -5.05 14.87 -4.01
C VAL A 101 -5.61 15.11 -2.61
N LEU A 102 -6.82 15.67 -2.49
CA LEU A 102 -7.42 15.95 -1.19
C LEU A 102 -7.80 14.68 -0.42
N PRO A 103 -8.53 13.71 -1.02
CA PRO A 103 -8.82 12.44 -0.35
C PRO A 103 -7.57 11.67 0.10
N ALA A 104 -6.47 11.71 -0.67
CA ALA A 104 -5.23 11.06 -0.29
C ALA A 104 -4.54 11.76 0.90
N LEU A 105 -4.62 13.08 1.00
CA LEU A 105 -4.12 13.82 2.16
C LEU A 105 -4.90 13.47 3.42
N GLU A 106 -6.23 13.45 3.31
CA GLU A 106 -7.12 13.03 4.40
C GLU A 106 -6.78 11.60 4.83
N ALA A 107 -6.59 10.69 3.87
CA ALA A 107 -6.20 9.32 4.15
C ALA A 107 -4.81 9.23 4.78
N VAL A 108 -3.83 10.08 4.47
CA VAL A 108 -2.52 10.04 5.16
C VAL A 108 -2.59 10.64 6.57
N GLU A 109 -3.50 11.57 6.83
CA GLU A 109 -3.71 12.20 8.15
C GLU A 109 -4.49 11.31 9.12
N ASP A 110 -5.45 10.56 8.61
CA ASP A 110 -6.17 9.51 9.32
C ASP A 110 -6.03 8.19 8.56
N PRO A 111 -4.82 7.56 8.60
CA PRO A 111 -4.55 6.36 7.83
C PRO A 111 -5.53 5.26 8.21
N PRO A 112 -6.17 4.59 7.22
CA PRO A 112 -6.88 3.35 7.50
C PRO A 112 -5.90 2.41 8.19
N ARG A 113 -6.12 2.20 9.50
CA ARG A 113 -5.12 1.72 10.46
C ARG A 113 -4.15 0.68 9.89
N PRO A 114 -2.85 0.96 9.92
CA PRO A 114 -1.85 -0.08 9.74
C PRO A 114 -1.08 -0.30 11.04
N SER A 115 -1.03 -1.54 11.50
CA SER A 115 0.25 -2.25 11.48
C SER A 115 0.03 -3.72 11.77
N THR A 116 0.71 -4.58 11.02
CA THR A 116 0.78 -6.04 11.25
C THR A 116 1.00 -6.35 12.73
N PRO A 117 1.94 -5.71 13.45
CA PRO A 117 2.12 -5.90 14.88
C PRO A 117 0.95 -5.43 15.73
N GLU A 118 0.34 -4.26 15.47
CA GLU A 118 -0.81 -3.79 16.26
C GLU A 118 -2.07 -4.60 15.99
N ASN A 119 -2.27 -5.08 14.76
CA ASN A 119 -3.35 -5.97 14.38
C ASN A 119 -3.17 -7.36 15.02
N ILE A 120 -1.94 -7.87 15.01
CA ILE A 120 -1.57 -9.12 15.71
C ILE A 120 -1.76 -8.95 17.22
N CYS A 121 -1.38 -7.80 17.80
CA CYS A 121 -1.58 -7.49 19.22
C CYS A 121 -3.06 -7.24 19.57
N ALA A 122 -3.83 -6.59 18.71
CA ALA A 122 -5.27 -6.37 18.88
C ALA A 122 -6.02 -7.70 18.84
N TYR A 123 -5.63 -8.60 17.93
CA TYR A 123 -6.15 -9.95 17.88
C TYR A 123 -5.73 -10.77 19.12
N ALA A 124 -4.46 -10.70 19.53
CA ALA A 124 -3.99 -11.33 20.77
C ALA A 124 -4.80 -10.85 21.99
N ALA A 125 -5.01 -9.55 22.11
CA ALA A 125 -5.81 -8.95 23.17
C ALA A 125 -7.28 -9.41 23.12
N SER A 126 -7.85 -9.57 21.92
CA SER A 126 -9.22 -10.09 21.76
C SER A 126 -9.39 -11.55 22.23
N LEU A 127 -8.29 -12.32 22.23
CA LEU A 127 -8.21 -13.68 22.77
C LEU A 127 -7.84 -13.72 24.27
N GLY A 128 -7.73 -12.56 24.93
CA GLY A 128 -7.34 -12.46 26.33
C GLY A 128 -5.84 -12.57 26.61
N VAL A 129 -4.99 -12.51 25.57
CA VAL A 129 -3.54 -12.49 25.76
C VAL A 129 -3.12 -11.13 26.34
N ARG A 130 -2.28 -11.19 27.38
CA ARG A 130 -1.65 -10.01 27.97
C ARG A 130 -0.52 -9.50 27.07
N VAL A 131 -0.82 -8.49 26.26
CA VAL A 131 0.15 -7.88 25.32
C VAL A 131 1.22 -7.03 26.01
N ASP A 132 0.99 -6.64 27.27
CA ASP A 132 1.94 -5.93 28.14
C ASP A 132 2.99 -6.86 28.77
N ASP A 133 2.74 -8.18 28.74
CA ASP A 133 3.65 -9.20 29.24
C ASP A 133 4.42 -9.88 28.10
N ALA A 134 5.74 -9.69 28.09
CA ALA A 134 6.63 -10.22 27.06
C ALA A 134 6.56 -11.76 26.95
N ALA A 135 6.35 -12.47 28.06
CA ALA A 135 6.25 -13.93 28.04
C ALA A 135 4.94 -14.41 27.41
N SER A 136 3.82 -13.77 27.74
CA SER A 136 2.51 -14.04 27.12
C SER A 136 2.51 -13.72 25.63
N LEU A 137 3.09 -12.59 25.23
CA LEU A 137 3.20 -12.21 23.83
C LEU A 137 4.08 -13.20 23.04
N ALA A 138 5.22 -13.62 23.60
CA ALA A 138 6.10 -14.60 22.94
C ALA A 138 5.41 -15.96 22.72
N LYS A 139 4.62 -16.45 23.69
CA LYS A 139 3.83 -17.68 23.54
C LYS A 139 2.78 -17.54 22.43
N PHE A 140 2.08 -16.41 22.40
CA PHE A 140 1.12 -16.12 21.35
C PHE A 140 1.79 -16.02 19.98
N THR A 141 2.94 -15.35 19.86
CA THR A 141 3.69 -15.25 18.59
C THR A 141 4.16 -16.61 18.09
N ALA A 142 4.59 -17.51 18.99
CA ALA A 142 4.96 -18.88 18.64
C ALA A 142 3.75 -19.68 18.13
N TRP A 143 2.60 -19.58 18.81
CA TRP A 143 1.36 -20.18 18.37
C TRP A 143 0.90 -19.61 17.01
N PHE A 144 0.87 -18.28 16.87
CA PHE A 144 0.47 -17.57 15.66
C PHE A 144 1.28 -18.02 14.44
N ASN A 145 2.59 -18.22 14.59
CA ASN A 145 3.46 -18.65 13.49
C ASN A 145 3.44 -20.16 13.22
N GLY A 146 3.13 -20.98 14.23
CA GLY A 146 3.16 -22.44 14.12
C GLY A 146 1.84 -23.12 13.81
N HIS A 147 0.71 -22.51 14.22
CA HIS A 147 -0.62 -23.14 14.18
C HIS A 147 -1.57 -22.53 13.15
N LEU A 148 -1.25 -21.34 12.64
CA LEU A 148 -2.07 -20.67 11.62
C LEU A 148 -1.48 -20.85 10.22
N THR A 149 -2.36 -21.07 9.25
CA THR A 149 -1.98 -21.08 7.83
C THR A 149 -1.51 -19.70 7.39
N ARG A 150 -0.82 -19.65 6.24
CA ARG A 150 -0.38 -18.38 5.64
C ARG A 150 -1.56 -17.42 5.39
N GLU A 151 -2.68 -17.94 4.91
CA GLU A 151 -3.89 -17.15 4.62
C GLU A 151 -4.53 -16.60 5.90
N GLN A 152 -4.62 -17.41 6.96
CA GLN A 152 -5.14 -16.98 8.27
C GLN A 152 -4.25 -15.90 8.88
N ARG A 153 -2.92 -16.10 8.85
CA ARG A 153 -1.97 -15.08 9.32
C ARG A 153 -2.08 -13.80 8.54
N LEU A 154 -2.25 -13.86 7.22
CA LEU A 154 -2.42 -12.68 6.37
C LEU A 154 -3.71 -11.94 6.71
N GLN A 155 -4.82 -12.65 6.89
CA GLN A 155 -6.10 -12.06 7.29
C GLN A 155 -5.99 -11.31 8.62
N ILE A 156 -5.44 -11.95 9.65
CA ILE A 156 -5.28 -11.34 10.99
C ILE A 156 -4.32 -10.16 10.94
N SER A 157 -3.18 -10.32 10.27
CA SER A 157 -2.17 -9.28 10.05
C SER A 157 -2.73 -8.04 9.36
N SER A 158 -3.70 -8.23 8.44
CA SER A 158 -4.28 -7.15 7.64
C SER A 158 -5.49 -6.50 8.31
N THR A 159 -6.24 -7.22 9.14
CA THR A 159 -7.55 -6.77 9.66
C THR A 159 -7.65 -6.69 11.18
N GLY A 160 -6.71 -7.30 11.91
CA GLY A 160 -6.78 -7.47 13.36
C GLY A 160 -7.91 -8.40 13.82
N ARG A 161 -8.56 -9.14 12.90
CA ARG A 161 -9.71 -10.01 13.16
C ARG A 161 -9.57 -11.33 12.41
N PHE A 162 -10.32 -12.33 12.86
CA PHE A 162 -10.51 -13.59 12.18
C PHE A 162 -11.99 -13.97 12.23
N GLU A 163 -12.62 -14.21 11.08
CA GLU A 163 -14.06 -14.51 10.98
C GLU A 163 -14.38 -16.01 11.08
N GLY A 164 -13.35 -16.86 11.21
CA GLY A 164 -13.51 -18.28 11.51
C GLY A 164 -13.45 -18.59 13.01
N TRP A 165 -13.83 -19.81 13.39
CA TRP A 165 -13.59 -20.31 14.75
C TRP A 165 -12.09 -20.42 15.00
N PRO A 166 -11.49 -19.72 15.99
CA PRO A 166 -10.10 -19.95 16.31
C PRO A 166 -9.98 -21.26 17.11
N PRO A 167 -9.00 -22.14 16.82
CA PRO A 167 -8.52 -23.05 17.87
C PRO A 167 -7.97 -22.17 18.98
N ASN A 168 -8.54 -22.26 20.17
CA ASN A 168 -8.18 -21.39 21.28
C ASN A 168 -6.71 -21.70 21.69
N PRO A 169 -5.82 -20.72 21.93
CA PRO A 169 -4.47 -21.00 22.41
C PRO A 169 -4.43 -21.80 23.73
N SER A 170 -5.54 -21.89 24.46
CA SER A 170 -5.70 -22.74 25.65
C SER A 170 -6.03 -24.22 25.37
N GLU A 171 -6.24 -24.62 24.11
CA GLU A 171 -6.54 -26.02 23.73
C GLU A 171 -5.30 -26.83 23.34
N SER A 172 -4.11 -26.23 23.36
CA SER A 172 -2.83 -26.94 23.18
C SER A 172 -2.13 -27.10 24.53
N ALA A 173 -2.70 -27.93 25.39
CA ALA A 173 -2.04 -28.50 26.57
C ALA A 173 -1.50 -29.90 26.25
#